data_AF-A0AAW6ZVW3-F1
#
_entry.id   AF-A0AAW6ZVW3-F1
#
_cell.length_a   1.000
_cell.length_b   1.000
_cell.length_c   1.000
_cell.angle_alpha   90.00
_cell.angle_beta   90.00
_cell.angle_gamma   90.00
#
_symmetry.space_group_name_H-M   'P 1'
#
loop_
_entity.id
_entity.type
_entity.pdbx_description
1 polymer ?
#
loop_
_entity_poly.entity_id
_entity_poly.type
_entity_poly.pdbx_seq_one_letter_code
_entity_poly.pdbx_strand_id
1 'polypeptide(L)'
;MALGFETQVICLNGHEFSSIKPLFDFADTNISMSMNPLEYHFDSRPSETISSYSQQLKNFFIKGTLIVLLPADTKKHEVQSTMQMLRATVEFESDTKFQIYPYGNASFLLALSHIERATKQNDCWILAIQPATNQASTKLNNGALILARAFPCDTGLECLPARVDLANSTNQSAIDKVVSQLSFRSSSLFTSLSLSLDANEPLWLNSIKYLAPWITEATNYEFLDAKLGSLGVCGGLLKAINAFEKQIREPEKGFHQLQLDIEPRGYVVGTTYTWV
;
A
#
# COMPACT_ATOMS: atom_id res chain seq x y z
N MET A 1 8.28 0.67 -20.44
CA MET A 1 8.99 1.19 -19.26
C MET A 1 8.32 0.60 -18.05
N ALA A 2 9.13 0.01 -17.20
CA ALA A 2 8.71 -0.59 -15.95
C ALA A 2 8.55 0.48 -14.87
N LEU A 3 7.91 0.10 -13.76
CA LEU A 3 7.72 0.95 -12.61
C LEU A 3 8.83 0.69 -11.57
N GLY A 4 9.54 1.75 -11.21
CA GLY A 4 10.47 1.77 -10.09
C GLY A 4 9.89 2.52 -8.90
N PHE A 5 10.34 2.17 -7.69
CA PHE A 5 9.94 2.82 -6.45
C PHE A 5 11.16 3.26 -5.66
N GLU A 6 11.07 4.45 -5.07
CA GLU A 6 12.06 4.97 -4.14
C GLU A 6 11.34 5.51 -2.90
N THR A 7 11.60 4.89 -1.77
CA THR A 7 11.10 5.35 -0.47
C THR A 7 11.78 6.65 -0.08
N GLN A 8 11.01 7.65 0.32
CA GLN A 8 11.53 8.94 0.81
C GLN A 8 11.34 9.06 2.31
N VAL A 9 10.17 8.68 2.81
CA VAL A 9 9.84 8.66 4.24
C VAL A 9 8.95 7.46 4.53
N ILE A 10 9.28 6.72 5.58
CA ILE A 10 8.34 5.81 6.24
C ILE A 10 8.27 6.24 7.70
N CYS A 11 7.10 6.70 8.13
CA CYS A 11 6.78 6.88 9.53
C CYS A 11 5.79 5.80 9.96
N LEU A 12 6.13 5.01 10.97
CA LEU A 12 5.28 3.95 11.51
C LEU A 12 5.36 3.95 13.03
N ASN A 13 4.21 4.01 13.70
CA ASN A 13 4.10 3.94 15.16
C ASN A 13 5.00 4.96 15.89
N GLY A 14 5.14 6.17 15.34
CA GLY A 14 5.98 7.23 15.90
C GLY A 14 7.48 7.10 15.59
N HIS A 15 7.91 6.09 14.83
CA HIS A 15 9.28 5.92 14.37
C HIS A 15 9.43 6.30 12.91
N GLU A 16 10.58 6.88 12.55
CA GLU A 16 10.95 7.21 11.18
C GLU A 16 11.99 6.22 10.65
N PHE A 17 11.79 5.78 9.41
CA PHE A 17 12.66 4.87 8.69
C PHE A 17 12.99 5.46 7.33
N SER A 18 14.26 5.40 6.96
CA SER A 18 14.76 5.90 5.67
C SER A 18 14.57 4.92 4.51
N SER A 19 14.25 3.65 4.79
CA SER A 19 13.93 2.62 3.80
C SER A 19 13.20 1.45 4.44
N ILE A 20 12.81 0.45 3.64
CA ILE A 20 12.12 -0.75 4.12
C ILE A 20 13.04 -1.67 4.94
N LYS A 21 14.34 -1.73 4.65
CA LYS A 21 15.23 -2.67 5.33
C LYS A 21 15.31 -2.44 6.85
N PRO A 22 15.62 -1.22 7.37
CA PRO A 22 15.63 -0.96 8.80
C PRO A 22 14.27 -1.19 9.46
N LEU A 23 13.16 -1.03 8.71
CA LEU A 23 11.82 -1.29 9.21
C LEU A 23 11.62 -2.77 9.57
N PHE A 24 12.06 -3.70 8.71
CA PHE A 24 11.94 -5.13 9.02
C PHE A 24 12.91 -5.58 10.11
N ASP A 25 14.14 -5.04 10.13
CA ASP A 25 15.11 -5.32 11.20
C ASP A 25 14.55 -4.85 12.58
N PHE A 26 13.85 -3.71 12.60
CA PHE A 26 13.18 -3.20 13.80
C PHE A 26 11.98 -4.06 14.23
N ALA A 27 11.21 -4.57 13.27
CA ALA A 27 10.07 -5.43 13.55
C ALA A 27 10.49 -6.78 14.14
N ASP A 28 11.53 -7.40 13.56
CA ASP A 28 12.04 -8.70 14.01
C ASP A 28 12.70 -8.61 15.41
N THR A 29 13.20 -7.44 15.80
CA THR A 29 13.77 -7.20 17.14
C THR A 29 12.71 -6.82 18.19
N ASN A 30 11.56 -6.29 17.78
CA ASN A 30 10.46 -5.88 18.66
C ASN A 30 9.22 -6.76 18.49
N ILE A 31 9.37 -8.07 18.77
CA ILE A 31 8.33 -9.11 18.69
C ILE A 31 7.07 -8.80 19.56
N SER A 32 7.08 -7.74 20.37
CA SER A 32 5.94 -7.32 21.19
C SER A 32 4.98 -6.32 20.54
N MET A 33 5.07 -6.02 19.24
CA MET A 33 4.00 -5.28 18.55
C MET A 33 2.79 -6.19 18.27
N SER A 34 2.27 -6.88 19.30
CA SER A 34 1.00 -7.59 19.22
C SER A 34 -0.12 -6.56 19.14
N MET A 35 -0.43 -6.11 17.94
CA MET A 35 -1.60 -5.28 17.69
C MET A 35 -2.82 -6.20 17.67
N ASN A 36 -3.63 -6.12 18.72
CA ASN A 36 -4.94 -6.75 18.71
C ASN A 36 -5.77 -6.22 17.53
N PRO A 37 -6.64 -7.06 16.97
CA PRO A 37 -7.45 -6.72 15.81
C PRO A 37 -8.37 -5.53 16.08
N LEU A 38 -8.33 -4.54 15.18
CA LEU A 38 -9.03 -3.27 15.35
C LEU A 38 -10.42 -3.29 14.71
N GLU A 39 -11.44 -2.97 15.51
CA GLU A 39 -12.57 -2.20 15.00
C GLU A 39 -12.04 -0.81 14.63
N TYR A 40 -12.12 -0.45 13.35
CA TYR A 40 -11.66 0.86 12.86
C TYR A 40 -12.60 1.97 13.34
N HIS A 41 -12.29 2.55 14.50
CA HIS A 41 -12.73 3.88 14.89
C HIS A 41 -11.51 4.80 14.82
N PHE A 42 -11.44 5.62 13.76
CA PHE A 42 -10.39 6.62 13.64
C PHE A 42 -10.70 7.77 14.61
N ASP A 43 -9.93 7.84 15.68
CA ASP A 43 -10.00 8.93 16.65
C ASP A 43 -9.17 10.15 16.22
N SER A 44 -8.28 9.97 15.23
CA SER A 44 -7.46 11.04 14.64
C SER A 44 -7.78 11.23 13.16
N ARG A 45 -7.58 12.46 12.68
CA ARG A 45 -7.82 12.83 11.27
C ARG A 45 -6.53 12.70 10.46
N PRO A 46 -6.59 12.43 9.13
CA PRO A 46 -5.37 12.39 8.31
C PRO A 46 -4.53 13.68 8.37
N SER A 47 -5.16 14.85 8.55
CA SER A 47 -4.45 16.11 8.76
C SER A 47 -3.61 16.14 10.04
N GLU A 48 -4.02 15.44 11.10
CA GLU A 48 -3.25 15.35 12.36
C GLU A 48 -2.02 14.46 12.20
N THR A 49 -2.12 13.41 11.38
CA THR A 49 -0.97 12.57 11.00
C THR A 49 0.07 13.37 10.23
N ILE A 50 -0.35 14.18 9.24
CA ILE A 50 0.57 15.09 8.53
C ILE A 50 1.23 16.06 9.52
N SER A 51 0.45 16.66 10.42
CA SER A 51 0.99 17.58 11.42
C SER A 51 2.04 16.92 12.32
N SER A 52 1.78 15.66 12.73
CA SER A 52 2.67 14.88 13.59
C SER A 52 4.01 14.56 12.92
N TYR A 53 4.00 14.32 11.61
CA TYR A 53 5.19 14.04 10.80
C TYR A 53 5.63 15.23 9.94
N SER A 54 5.27 16.45 10.36
CA SER A 54 5.53 17.65 9.56
C SER A 54 7.02 17.93 9.36
N GLN A 55 7.86 17.61 10.36
CA GLN A 55 9.31 17.81 10.25
C GLN A 55 9.94 16.94 9.16
N GLN A 56 9.47 15.69 9.05
CA GLN A 56 9.90 14.76 8.02
C GLN A 56 9.51 15.27 6.62
N LEU A 57 8.32 15.86 6.51
CA LEU A 57 7.76 16.29 5.24
C LEU A 57 8.30 17.64 4.72
N LYS A 58 8.79 18.52 5.61
CA LYS A 58 9.20 19.90 5.27
C LYS A 58 10.32 20.03 4.24
N ASN A 59 11.15 19.01 4.09
CA ASN A 59 12.32 19.08 3.21
C ASN A 59 12.03 18.59 1.79
N PHE A 60 10.79 18.21 1.48
CA PHE A 60 10.42 17.70 0.17
C PHE A 60 9.86 18.81 -0.73
N PHE A 61 10.40 18.87 -1.95
CA PHE A 61 9.87 19.67 -3.03
C PHE A 61 9.23 18.76 -4.08
N ILE A 62 7.90 18.75 -4.14
CA ILE A 62 7.14 17.84 -5.00
C ILE A 62 6.74 18.52 -6.31
N LYS A 63 7.18 17.90 -7.41
CA LYS A 63 6.89 18.28 -8.80
C LYS A 63 5.93 17.30 -9.47
N GLY A 64 5.21 17.75 -10.49
CA GLY A 64 4.41 16.87 -11.34
C GLY A 64 3.10 16.39 -10.70
N THR A 65 2.96 15.09 -10.42
CA THR A 65 1.72 14.53 -9.86
C THR A 65 1.95 13.99 -8.46
N LEU A 66 1.07 14.36 -7.52
CA LEU A 66 0.97 13.74 -6.20
C LEU A 66 -0.35 12.97 -6.09
N ILE A 67 -0.23 11.67 -5.81
CA ILE A 67 -1.33 10.79 -5.46
C ILE A 67 -1.39 10.70 -3.94
N VAL A 68 -2.53 11.05 -3.35
CA VAL A 68 -2.76 10.99 -1.90
C VAL A 68 -3.73 9.85 -1.62
N LEU A 69 -3.27 8.86 -0.86
CA LEU A 69 -4.03 7.69 -0.46
C LEU A 69 -4.57 7.90 0.96
N LEU A 70 -5.89 7.77 1.12
CA LEU A 70 -6.59 8.05 2.38
C LEU A 70 -7.52 6.88 2.81
N PRO A 71 -7.90 6.80 4.09
CA PRO A 71 -8.89 5.85 4.57
C PRO A 71 -10.23 5.92 3.81
N ALA A 72 -10.93 4.79 3.71
CA ALA A 72 -12.15 4.65 2.91
C ALA A 72 -13.33 5.51 3.39
N ASP A 73 -13.34 5.85 4.68
CA ASP A 73 -14.37 6.64 5.34
C ASP A 73 -14.03 8.13 5.45
N THR A 74 -12.92 8.56 4.81
CA THR A 74 -12.49 9.97 4.83
C THR A 74 -13.55 10.86 4.17
N LYS A 75 -14.09 11.80 4.95
CA LYS A 75 -15.14 12.72 4.50
C LYS A 75 -14.56 13.88 3.69
N LYS A 76 -15.39 14.49 2.85
CA LYS A 76 -14.99 15.64 1.99
C LYS A 76 -14.29 16.77 2.77
N HIS A 77 -14.77 17.11 3.96
CA HIS A 77 -14.15 18.15 4.79
C HIS A 77 -12.78 17.74 5.36
N GLU A 78 -12.59 16.45 5.63
CA GLU A 78 -11.29 15.90 6.07
C GLU A 78 -10.30 15.87 4.90
N VAL A 79 -10.76 15.57 3.68
CA VAL A 79 -9.91 15.72 2.48
C VAL A 79 -9.44 17.17 2.36
N GLN A 80 -10.35 18.14 2.51
CA GLN A 80 -10.00 19.56 2.44
C GLN A 80 -8.98 19.96 3.52
N SER A 81 -9.19 19.57 4.78
CA SER A 81 -8.24 19.89 5.86
C SER A 81 -6.89 19.19 5.68
N THR A 82 -6.89 17.96 5.17
CA THR A 82 -5.67 17.20 4.83
C THR A 82 -4.88 17.91 3.75
N MET A 83 -5.54 18.36 2.68
CA MET A 83 -4.88 19.10 1.60
C MET A 83 -4.36 20.47 2.04
N GLN A 84 -5.08 21.17 2.92
CA GLN A 84 -4.60 22.42 3.51
C GLN A 84 -3.34 22.20 4.35
N MET A 85 -3.35 21.20 5.23
CA MET A 85 -2.19 20.86 6.07
C MET A 85 -1.00 20.44 5.22
N LEU A 86 -1.23 19.64 4.17
CA LEU A 86 -0.19 19.19 3.26
C LEU A 86 0.47 20.38 2.55
N ARG A 87 -0.32 21.31 2.02
CA ARG A 87 0.18 22.55 1.39
C ARG A 87 0.91 23.49 2.35
N ALA A 88 0.60 23.43 3.64
CA ALA A 88 1.32 24.20 4.66
C ALA A 88 2.64 23.52 5.10
N THR A 89 2.82 22.24 4.79
CA THR A 89 3.93 21.41 5.29
C THR A 89 4.97 21.12 4.21
N VAL A 90 4.53 20.83 2.99
CA VAL A 90 5.38 20.40 1.86
C VAL A 90 5.43 21.49 0.81
N GLU A 91 6.58 21.70 0.20
CA GLU A 91 6.73 22.62 -0.93
C GLU A 91 6.30 21.95 -2.23
N PHE A 92 5.56 22.69 -3.06
CA PHE A 92 5.02 22.20 -4.32
C PHE A 92 5.39 23.12 -5.48
N GLU A 93 5.69 22.54 -6.63
CA GLU A 93 5.70 23.27 -7.89
C GLU A 93 4.29 23.80 -8.22
N SER A 94 4.23 24.96 -8.87
CA SER A 94 2.97 25.69 -9.10
C SER A 94 1.91 24.89 -9.86
N ASP A 95 2.32 23.98 -10.73
CA ASP A 95 1.47 23.15 -11.58
C ASP A 95 1.31 21.71 -11.06
N THR A 96 1.74 21.43 -9.82
CA THR A 96 1.59 20.11 -9.23
C THR A 96 0.11 19.68 -9.18
N LYS A 97 -0.18 18.53 -9.77
CA LYS A 97 -1.51 17.93 -9.86
C LYS A 97 -1.74 16.99 -8.68
N PHE A 98 -2.86 17.15 -8.00
CA PHE A 98 -3.25 16.32 -6.86
C PHE A 98 -4.37 15.36 -7.25
N GLN A 99 -4.21 14.08 -6.94
CA GLN A 99 -5.25 13.07 -7.11
C GLN A 99 -5.48 12.34 -5.79
N ILE A 100 -6.73 12.28 -5.34
CA ILE A 100 -7.07 11.76 -4.03
C ILE A 100 -7.78 10.42 -4.19
N TYR A 101 -7.32 9.41 -3.45
CA TYR A 101 -7.85 8.05 -3.44
C TYR A 101 -8.23 7.68 -2.00
N PRO A 102 -9.46 8.00 -1.55
CA PRO A 102 -9.97 7.67 -0.24
C PRO A 102 -10.64 6.29 -0.26
N TYR A 103 -9.86 5.23 -0.46
CA TYR A 103 -10.37 3.87 -0.62
C TYR A 103 -9.73 2.87 0.34
N GLY A 104 -9.17 3.36 1.45
CA GLY A 104 -8.57 2.55 2.51
C GLY A 104 -7.52 1.60 1.96
N ASN A 105 -7.63 0.33 2.31
CA ASN A 105 -6.65 -0.70 1.94
C ASN A 105 -6.46 -0.84 0.42
N ALA A 106 -7.51 -0.58 -0.37
CA ALA A 106 -7.48 -0.73 -1.83
C ALA A 106 -6.93 0.53 -2.57
N SER A 107 -6.65 1.62 -1.85
CA SER A 107 -6.34 2.92 -2.47
C SER A 107 -5.15 2.87 -3.43
N PHE A 108 -4.07 2.19 -3.05
CA PHE A 108 -2.87 2.11 -3.87
C PHE A 108 -3.15 1.40 -5.20
N LEU A 109 -3.76 0.21 -5.17
CA LEU A 109 -4.03 -0.55 -6.39
C LEU A 109 -5.09 0.10 -7.28
N LEU A 110 -6.05 0.83 -6.70
CA LEU A 110 -6.98 1.66 -7.48
C LEU A 110 -6.26 2.82 -8.18
N ALA A 111 -5.23 3.38 -7.55
CA ALA A 111 -4.40 4.43 -8.11
C ALA A 111 -3.35 3.92 -9.12
N LEU A 112 -3.07 2.62 -9.16
CA LEU A 112 -1.96 2.04 -9.94
C LEU A 112 -1.99 2.43 -11.42
N SER A 113 -3.13 2.32 -12.09
CA SER A 113 -3.25 2.72 -13.51
C SER A 113 -2.98 4.20 -13.77
N HIS A 114 -3.21 5.06 -12.78
CA HIS A 114 -2.89 6.49 -12.84
C HIS A 114 -1.41 6.74 -12.54
N ILE A 115 -0.83 6.01 -11.58
CA ILE A 115 0.62 5.99 -11.31
C ILE A 115 1.36 5.62 -12.59
N GLU A 116 1.04 4.49 -13.21
CA GLU A 116 1.66 4.00 -14.45
C GLU A 116 1.52 4.98 -15.61
N ARG A 117 0.39 5.71 -15.70
CA ARG A 117 0.21 6.72 -16.74
C ARG A 117 1.04 7.97 -16.46
N ALA A 118 1.12 8.39 -15.20
CA ALA A 118 1.92 9.55 -14.80
C ALA A 118 3.42 9.28 -15.03
N THR A 119 3.91 8.11 -14.62
CA THR A 119 5.33 7.71 -14.74
C THR A 119 5.81 7.56 -16.18
N LYS A 120 4.93 7.37 -17.16
CA LYS A 120 5.30 7.41 -18.59
C LYS A 120 5.81 8.78 -19.04
N GLN A 121 5.45 9.86 -18.34
CA GLN A 121 5.80 11.22 -18.72
C GLN A 121 6.80 11.85 -17.75
N ASN A 122 6.61 11.66 -16.44
CA ASN A 122 7.44 12.22 -15.37
C ASN A 122 7.30 11.38 -14.10
N ASP A 123 8.15 11.58 -13.10
CA ASP A 123 7.97 10.98 -11.78
C ASP A 123 6.58 11.26 -11.18
N CYS A 124 6.07 10.29 -10.43
CA CYS A 124 4.82 10.39 -9.69
C CYS A 124 5.10 10.22 -8.20
N TRP A 125 4.66 11.17 -7.39
CA TRP A 125 4.75 11.09 -5.94
C TRP A 125 3.52 10.41 -5.38
N ILE A 126 3.71 9.61 -4.32
CA ILE A 126 2.63 8.89 -3.65
C ILE A 126 2.77 9.14 -2.15
N LEU A 127 1.73 9.68 -1.54
CA LEU A 127 1.63 9.91 -0.10
C LEU A 127 0.48 9.07 0.45
N ALA A 128 0.79 8.04 1.23
CA ALA A 128 -0.18 7.25 1.97
C ALA A 128 -0.27 7.72 3.42
N ILE A 129 -1.50 7.94 3.92
CA ILE A 129 -1.72 8.51 5.26
C ILE A 129 -2.72 7.65 6.02
N GLN A 130 -2.23 6.89 6.98
CA GLN A 130 -3.04 6.11 7.91
C GLN A 130 -3.11 6.85 9.25
N PRO A 131 -4.29 7.39 9.63
CA PRO A 131 -4.47 7.98 10.94
C PRO A 131 -4.29 6.95 12.06
N ALA A 132 -3.85 7.44 13.22
CA ALA A 132 -3.74 6.62 14.40
C ALA A 132 -5.12 6.28 14.96
N THR A 133 -5.27 5.04 15.40
CA THR A 133 -6.41 4.59 16.21
C THR A 133 -5.96 4.61 17.68
N ASN A 134 -6.64 5.35 18.56
CA ASN A 134 -6.31 5.30 19.99
C ASN A 134 -6.87 4.00 20.57
N GLN A 135 -6.04 2.96 20.69
CA GLN A 135 -6.38 1.87 21.59
C GLN A 135 -6.18 2.37 23.03
N ALA A 136 -7.28 2.46 23.79
CA ALA A 136 -7.35 3.03 25.14
C ALA A 136 -6.37 2.42 26.18
N SER A 137 -5.68 1.33 25.85
CA SER A 137 -4.77 0.62 26.75
C SER A 137 -3.28 0.90 26.52
N THR A 138 -2.87 1.47 25.38
CA THR A 138 -1.44 1.76 25.12
C THR A 138 -1.29 3.16 24.54
N LYS A 139 -0.44 3.99 25.14
CA LYS A 139 -0.12 5.37 24.68
C LYS A 139 0.67 5.41 23.36
N LEU A 140 0.52 4.39 22.50
CA LEU A 140 1.23 4.27 21.24
C LEU A 140 0.38 4.89 20.13
N ASN A 141 0.92 5.94 19.51
CA ASN A 141 0.33 6.65 18.40
C ASN A 141 0.52 5.81 17.12
N ASN A 142 -0.43 4.93 16.80
CA ASN A 142 -0.32 3.94 15.72
C ASN A 142 -0.55 4.50 14.30
N GLY A 143 -0.27 5.78 14.09
CA GLY A 143 -0.41 6.42 12.78
C GLY A 143 0.76 6.04 11.88
N ALA A 144 0.47 5.80 10.59
CA ALA A 144 1.50 5.55 9.59
C ALA A 144 1.43 6.59 8.46
N LEU A 145 2.59 6.96 7.93
CA LEU A 145 2.72 7.85 6.80
C LEU A 145 3.85 7.33 5.91
N ILE A 146 3.57 7.16 4.62
CA ILE A 146 4.59 6.74 3.64
C ILE A 146 4.60 7.75 2.49
N LEU A 147 5.76 8.35 2.24
CA LEU A 147 6.04 9.14 1.05
C LEU A 147 7.01 8.36 0.17
N ALA A 148 6.61 8.12 -1.07
CA ALA A 148 7.44 7.44 -2.06
C ALA A 148 7.38 8.14 -3.41
N ARG A 149 8.46 7.99 -4.17
CA ARG A 149 8.56 8.41 -5.57
C ARG A 149 8.46 7.16 -6.45
N ALA A 150 7.50 7.17 -7.36
CA ALA A 150 7.40 6.20 -8.44
C ALA A 150 7.97 6.81 -9.72
N PHE A 151 8.84 6.08 -10.41
CA PHE A 151 9.58 6.59 -11.56
C PHE A 151 9.63 5.56 -12.71
N PRO A 152 9.73 6.02 -13.97
CA PRO A 152 9.96 5.10 -15.09
C PRO A 152 11.39 4.55 -15.02
N CYS A 153 11.52 3.25 -15.24
CA CYS A 153 12.82 2.60 -15.39
C CYS A 153 12.82 1.62 -16.56
N ASP A 154 14.01 1.32 -17.06
CA ASP A 154 14.20 0.29 -18.09
C ASP A 154 13.95 -1.10 -17.53
N THR A 155 14.32 -1.31 -16.26
CA THR A 155 14.18 -2.57 -15.54
C THR A 155 13.47 -2.35 -14.20
N GLY A 156 12.35 -3.04 -13.98
CA GLY A 156 11.49 -2.81 -12.81
C GLY A 156 10.21 -3.64 -12.82
N LEU A 157 9.17 -3.15 -12.12
CA LEU A 157 7.87 -3.84 -12.01
C LEU A 157 6.96 -3.52 -13.20
N GLU A 158 6.53 -4.54 -13.91
CA GLU A 158 5.36 -4.46 -14.81
C GLU A 158 4.12 -4.97 -14.06
N CYS A 159 3.01 -4.23 -14.15
CA CYS A 159 1.80 -4.51 -13.38
C CYS A 159 0.64 -4.98 -14.27
N LEU A 160 -0.09 -6.01 -13.84
CA LEU A 160 -1.31 -6.49 -14.51
C LEU A 160 -2.50 -6.48 -13.54
N PRO A 161 -3.22 -5.35 -13.40
CA PRO A 161 -4.28 -5.22 -12.41
C PRO A 161 -5.59 -5.93 -12.81
N ALA A 162 -6.29 -6.44 -11.79
CA ALA A 162 -7.67 -6.93 -11.83
C ALA A 162 -8.47 -6.30 -10.69
N ARG A 163 -9.71 -5.87 -10.95
CA ARG A 163 -10.52 -5.13 -9.96
C ARG A 163 -12.01 -5.43 -10.06
N VAL A 164 -12.69 -5.41 -8.93
CA VAL A 164 -14.15 -5.51 -8.82
C VAL A 164 -14.66 -4.51 -7.76
N ASP A 165 -15.73 -3.79 -8.09
CA ASP A 165 -16.47 -2.93 -7.17
C ASP A 165 -17.47 -3.76 -6.34
N LEU A 166 -17.46 -3.60 -5.01
CA LEU A 166 -18.31 -4.35 -4.09
C LEU A 166 -19.76 -3.85 -4.02
N ALA A 167 -20.10 -2.72 -4.65
CA ALA A 167 -21.43 -2.10 -4.54
C ALA A 167 -22.62 -3.03 -4.87
N ASN A 168 -22.38 -4.14 -5.59
CA ASN A 168 -23.42 -5.11 -5.98
C ASN A 168 -23.05 -6.58 -5.69
N SER A 169 -22.01 -6.87 -4.90
CA SER A 169 -21.56 -8.26 -4.65
C SER A 169 -21.25 -8.52 -3.19
N THR A 170 -21.43 -9.76 -2.73
CA THR A 170 -20.87 -10.19 -1.45
C THR A 170 -19.33 -10.13 -1.52
N ASN A 171 -18.69 -9.78 -0.41
CA ASN A 171 -17.22 -9.66 -0.34
C ASN A 171 -16.52 -10.91 -0.90
N GLN A 172 -16.95 -12.11 -0.49
CA GLN A 172 -16.34 -13.35 -0.96
C GLN A 172 -16.46 -13.55 -2.49
N SER A 173 -17.60 -13.21 -3.09
CA SER A 173 -17.78 -13.37 -4.55
C SER A 173 -16.87 -12.45 -5.34
N ALA A 174 -16.63 -11.23 -4.85
CA ALA A 174 -15.71 -10.30 -5.50
C ALA A 174 -14.25 -10.75 -5.38
N ILE A 175 -13.86 -11.25 -4.20
CA ILE A 175 -12.53 -11.83 -3.99
C ILE A 175 -12.32 -13.01 -4.93
N ASP A 176 -13.27 -13.96 -4.97
CA ASP A 176 -13.21 -15.11 -5.88
C ASP A 176 -13.05 -14.66 -7.34
N LYS A 177 -13.80 -13.64 -7.78
CA LYS A 177 -13.69 -13.08 -9.15
C LYS A 177 -12.33 -12.47 -9.42
N VAL A 178 -11.80 -11.64 -8.52
CA VAL A 178 -10.48 -10.99 -8.71
C VAL A 178 -9.38 -12.04 -8.74
N VAL A 179 -9.36 -12.96 -7.77
CA VAL A 179 -8.34 -14.01 -7.70
C VAL A 179 -8.42 -14.96 -8.90
N SER A 180 -9.63 -15.32 -9.34
CA SER A 180 -9.83 -16.11 -10.57
C SER A 180 -9.35 -15.38 -11.82
N GLN A 181 -9.57 -14.06 -11.94
CA GLN A 181 -9.06 -13.28 -13.06
C GLN A 181 -7.54 -13.18 -13.07
N LEU A 182 -6.92 -13.00 -11.90
CA LEU A 182 -5.46 -13.01 -11.77
C LEU A 182 -4.91 -14.38 -12.16
N SER A 183 -5.49 -15.47 -11.65
CA SER A 183 -5.14 -16.85 -12.02
C SER A 183 -5.21 -17.07 -13.53
N PHE A 184 -6.28 -16.63 -14.19
CA PHE A 184 -6.45 -16.81 -15.63
C PHE A 184 -5.42 -16.03 -16.46
N ARG A 185 -4.93 -14.89 -15.95
CA ARG A 185 -3.95 -14.03 -16.63
C ARG A 185 -2.51 -14.40 -16.30
N SER A 186 -2.28 -15.21 -15.27
CA SER A 186 -0.95 -15.69 -14.91
C SER A 186 -0.35 -16.50 -16.05
N SER A 187 0.93 -16.25 -16.32
CA SER A 187 1.71 -16.94 -17.35
C SER A 187 2.90 -17.72 -16.80
N SER A 188 3.18 -17.56 -15.50
CA SER A 188 4.27 -18.24 -14.79
C SER A 188 3.86 -18.54 -13.35
N LEU A 189 4.60 -19.45 -12.71
CA LEU A 189 4.44 -19.78 -11.30
C LEU A 189 4.73 -18.56 -10.43
N PHE A 190 4.00 -18.40 -9.33
CA PHE A 190 4.24 -17.31 -8.39
C PHE A 190 5.47 -17.61 -7.55
N THR A 191 6.40 -16.66 -7.54
CA THR A 191 7.52 -16.65 -6.59
C THR A 191 7.07 -16.15 -5.22
N SER A 192 6.11 -15.23 -5.18
CA SER A 192 5.55 -14.71 -3.94
C SER A 192 4.08 -14.29 -4.03
N LEU A 193 3.37 -14.38 -2.90
CA LEU A 193 2.04 -13.82 -2.70
C LEU A 193 2.09 -12.82 -1.53
N SER A 194 1.89 -11.53 -1.82
CA SER A 194 1.75 -10.48 -0.81
C SER A 194 0.30 -10.26 -0.47
N LEU A 195 -0.09 -10.81 0.67
CA LEU A 195 -1.46 -10.87 1.13
C LEU A 195 -1.58 -10.14 2.46
N SER A 196 -2.79 -9.72 2.80
CA SER A 196 -3.06 -9.14 4.12
C SER A 196 -3.68 -10.16 5.05
N LEU A 197 -3.28 -10.17 6.31
CA LEU A 197 -3.92 -10.92 7.38
C LEU A 197 -4.98 -10.06 8.03
N ASP A 198 -6.19 -10.61 8.11
CA ASP A 198 -7.24 -10.03 8.92
C ASP A 198 -7.17 -10.61 10.34
N ALA A 199 -7.78 -9.89 11.27
CA ALA A 199 -7.97 -10.21 12.68
C ALA A 199 -8.28 -11.68 13.04
N ASN A 200 -9.04 -12.35 12.19
CA ASN A 200 -9.60 -13.66 12.41
C ASN A 200 -9.09 -14.60 11.31
N GLU A 201 -9.93 -14.86 10.31
CA GLU A 201 -9.60 -15.60 9.12
C GLU A 201 -9.40 -14.61 7.96
N PRO A 202 -8.29 -14.70 7.21
CA PRO A 202 -8.06 -13.81 6.08
C PRO A 202 -9.15 -13.98 5.02
N LEU A 203 -9.74 -12.86 4.57
CA LEU A 203 -10.87 -12.88 3.63
C LEU A 203 -10.54 -13.58 2.28
N TRP A 204 -9.26 -13.65 1.92
CA TRP A 204 -8.79 -14.28 0.68
C TRP A 204 -8.59 -15.80 0.79
N LEU A 205 -8.61 -16.37 1.99
CA LEU A 205 -8.16 -17.76 2.23
C LEU A 205 -8.90 -18.77 1.36
N ASN A 206 -10.23 -18.65 1.28
CA ASN A 206 -11.07 -19.55 0.48
C ASN A 206 -10.89 -19.38 -1.03
N SER A 207 -10.40 -18.23 -1.48
CA SER A 207 -10.16 -17.92 -2.89
C SER A 207 -8.80 -18.43 -3.37
N ILE A 208 -7.89 -18.80 -2.46
CA ILE A 208 -6.54 -19.28 -2.82
C ILE A 208 -6.58 -20.52 -3.72
N LYS A 209 -7.65 -21.32 -3.63
CA LYS A 209 -7.89 -22.49 -4.48
C LYS A 209 -7.82 -22.16 -5.98
N TYR A 210 -8.17 -20.93 -6.39
CA TYR A 210 -8.07 -20.51 -7.79
C TYR A 210 -6.63 -20.31 -8.24
N LEU A 211 -5.69 -20.06 -7.33
CA LEU A 211 -4.26 -19.92 -7.61
C LEU A 211 -3.49 -21.24 -7.55
N ALA A 212 -4.13 -22.35 -7.14
CA ALA A 212 -3.46 -23.65 -6.94
C ALA A 212 -2.58 -24.11 -8.12
N PRO A 213 -2.93 -23.89 -9.41
CA PRO A 213 -2.04 -24.26 -10.54
C PRO A 213 -0.73 -23.48 -10.60
N TRP A 214 -0.65 -22.32 -9.94
CA TRP A 214 0.46 -21.38 -10.03
C TRP A 214 1.32 -21.33 -8.76
N ILE A 215 0.88 -22.02 -7.70
CA ILE A 215 1.55 -22.07 -6.41
C ILE A 215 2.31 -23.38 -6.29
N THR A 216 3.53 -23.30 -5.77
CA THR A 216 4.39 -24.46 -5.49
C THR A 216 4.91 -24.40 -4.06
N GLU A 217 5.66 -25.43 -3.64
CA GLU A 217 6.37 -25.43 -2.37
C GLU A 217 7.41 -24.31 -2.24
N ALA A 218 7.90 -23.78 -3.37
CA ALA A 218 8.85 -22.67 -3.40
C ALA A 218 8.17 -21.28 -3.33
N THR A 219 6.83 -21.21 -3.43
CA THR A 219 6.10 -19.94 -3.41
C THR A 219 6.10 -19.35 -2.00
N ASN A 220 6.64 -18.13 -1.87
CA ASN A 220 6.74 -17.43 -0.60
C ASN A 220 5.46 -16.65 -0.27
N TYR A 221 4.92 -16.84 0.93
CA TYR A 221 3.78 -16.06 1.43
C TYR A 221 4.28 -14.89 2.29
N GLU A 222 3.99 -13.67 1.85
CA GLU A 222 4.44 -12.44 2.51
C GLU A 222 3.28 -11.75 3.21
N PHE A 223 3.35 -11.69 4.54
CA PHE A 223 2.39 -11.04 5.42
C PHE A 223 3.06 -9.88 6.15
N LEU A 224 3.18 -8.72 5.48
CA LEU A 224 3.88 -7.57 6.06
C LEU A 224 3.19 -7.05 7.34
N ASP A 225 1.87 -7.18 7.39
CA ASP A 225 1.05 -6.80 8.54
C ASP A 225 1.22 -7.72 9.76
N ALA A 226 1.57 -9.00 9.58
CA ALA A 226 1.99 -9.84 10.72
C ALA A 226 3.22 -9.28 11.45
N LYS A 227 4.13 -8.64 10.70
CA LYS A 227 5.37 -8.07 11.27
C LYS A 227 5.16 -6.65 11.78
N LEU A 228 4.36 -5.85 11.06
CA LEU A 228 4.29 -4.40 11.25
C LEU A 228 2.99 -3.93 11.92
N GLY A 229 2.04 -4.84 12.14
CA GLY A 229 0.67 -4.52 12.50
C GLY A 229 -0.15 -4.05 11.29
N SER A 230 -1.42 -3.72 11.51
CA SER A 230 -2.27 -3.21 10.44
C SER A 230 -1.79 -1.85 9.95
N LEU A 231 -1.37 -1.79 8.69
CA LEU A 231 -0.90 -0.56 8.03
C LEU A 231 -2.02 0.22 7.33
N GLY A 232 -3.24 -0.33 7.30
CA GLY A 232 -4.38 0.24 6.60
C GLY A 232 -4.03 0.68 5.17
N VAL A 233 -4.30 1.95 4.86
CA VAL A 233 -4.04 2.54 3.54
C VAL A 233 -2.58 2.52 3.10
N CYS A 234 -1.63 2.46 4.03
CA CYS A 234 -0.20 2.39 3.74
C CYS A 234 0.24 1.00 3.27
N GLY A 235 -0.53 -0.05 3.56
CA GLY A 235 -0.13 -1.44 3.32
C GLY A 235 0.11 -1.76 1.85
N GLY A 236 -0.82 -1.38 0.97
CA GLY A 236 -0.71 -1.67 -0.46
C GLY A 236 0.52 -1.05 -1.13
N LEU A 237 0.85 0.21 -0.76
CA LEU A 237 2.06 0.88 -1.24
C LEU A 237 3.33 0.20 -0.71
N LEU A 238 3.37 -0.13 0.58
CA LEU A 238 4.54 -0.77 1.19
C LEU A 238 4.83 -2.14 0.57
N LYS A 239 3.79 -2.94 0.26
CA LYS A 239 3.95 -4.23 -0.46
C LYS A 239 4.62 -4.04 -1.82
N ALA A 240 4.21 -3.04 -2.60
CA ALA A 240 4.80 -2.77 -3.91
C ALA A 240 6.24 -2.29 -3.83
N ILE A 241 6.56 -1.40 -2.89
CA ILE A 241 7.93 -0.96 -2.64
C ILE A 241 8.79 -2.14 -2.18
N ASN A 242 8.29 -3.00 -1.28
CA ASN A 242 9.00 -4.20 -0.83
C ASN A 242 9.29 -5.15 -2.01
N ALA A 243 8.31 -5.39 -2.88
CA ALA A 243 8.48 -6.21 -4.08
C ALA A 243 9.63 -5.69 -4.96
N PHE A 244 9.64 -4.38 -5.23
CA PHE A 244 10.68 -3.73 -6.02
C PHE A 244 12.06 -3.80 -5.34
N GLU A 245 12.18 -3.36 -4.08
CA GLU A 245 13.45 -3.32 -3.37
C GLU A 245 14.04 -4.72 -3.16
N LYS A 246 13.20 -5.72 -2.86
CA LYS A 246 13.63 -7.12 -2.71
C LYS A 246 14.18 -7.67 -4.02
N GLN A 247 13.49 -7.46 -5.14
CA GLN A 247 13.94 -7.95 -6.44
C GLN A 247 15.21 -7.25 -6.94
N ILE A 248 15.44 -5.98 -6.59
CA ILE A 248 16.71 -5.30 -6.85
C ILE A 248 17.86 -5.93 -6.04
N ARG A 249 17.63 -6.25 -4.76
CA ARG A 249 18.65 -6.73 -3.84
C ARG A 249 18.97 -8.22 -4.04
N GLU A 250 17.93 -9.02 -4.26
CA GLU A 250 17.98 -10.47 -4.37
C GLU A 250 17.21 -10.88 -5.64
N PRO A 251 17.79 -10.69 -6.84
CA PRO A 251 17.09 -10.95 -8.09
C PRO A 251 16.69 -12.42 -8.21
N GLU A 252 15.39 -12.67 -8.23
CA GLU A 252 14.82 -13.99 -8.48
C GLU A 252 14.50 -14.16 -9.97
N LYS A 253 14.99 -15.25 -10.55
CA LYS A 253 14.70 -15.57 -11.96
C LYS A 253 13.23 -15.97 -12.09
N GLY A 254 12.52 -15.33 -13.03
CA GLY A 254 11.10 -15.61 -13.23
C GLY A 254 10.21 -14.99 -12.15
N PHE A 255 10.68 -13.92 -11.49
CA PHE A 255 9.92 -13.14 -10.52
C PHE A 255 8.49 -12.89 -11.02
N HIS A 256 7.54 -13.39 -10.23
CA HIS A 256 6.12 -13.22 -10.47
C HIS A 256 5.42 -13.19 -9.13
N GLN A 257 4.98 -12.01 -8.74
CA GLN A 257 4.40 -11.76 -7.43
C GLN A 257 2.95 -11.35 -7.57
N LEU A 258 2.07 -11.87 -6.71
CA LEU A 258 0.69 -11.42 -6.62
C LEU A 258 0.51 -10.51 -5.42
N GLN A 259 -0.17 -9.38 -5.60
CA GLN A 259 -0.68 -8.56 -4.52
C GLN A 259 -2.20 -8.51 -4.57
N LEU A 260 -2.83 -8.66 -3.42
CA LEU A 260 -4.28 -8.54 -3.25
C LEU A 260 -4.56 -7.62 -2.06
N ASP A 261 -5.34 -6.55 -2.32
CA ASP A 261 -5.80 -5.63 -1.30
C ASP A 261 -7.34 -5.61 -1.27
N ILE A 262 -7.87 -5.75 -0.07
CA ILE A 262 -9.30 -5.86 0.21
C ILE A 262 -9.69 -4.72 1.13
N GLU A 263 -10.59 -3.87 0.66
CA GLU A 263 -11.30 -2.89 1.49
C GLU A 263 -12.72 -3.43 1.76
N PRO A 264 -13.02 -3.93 2.98
CA PRO A 264 -14.23 -4.71 3.26
C PRO A 264 -15.56 -4.04 2.92
N ARG A 265 -15.60 -2.71 2.79
CA ARG A 265 -16.81 -1.93 2.46
C ARG A 265 -16.75 -1.24 1.10
N GLY A 266 -15.71 -1.49 0.30
CA GLY A 266 -15.46 -0.72 -0.93
C GLY A 266 -15.06 -1.56 -2.12
N TYR A 267 -13.81 -2.00 -2.15
CA TYR A 267 -13.20 -2.58 -3.34
C TYR A 267 -12.38 -3.81 -3.02
N VAL A 268 -12.35 -4.74 -3.98
CA VAL A 268 -11.34 -5.79 -4.03
C VAL A 268 -10.52 -5.57 -5.29
N VAL A 269 -9.21 -5.41 -5.09
CA VAL A 269 -8.28 -5.16 -6.18
C VAL A 269 -7.06 -6.02 -5.98
N GLY A 270 -6.58 -6.61 -7.06
CA GLY A 270 -5.29 -7.28 -7.05
C GLY A 270 -4.52 -6.96 -8.32
N THR A 271 -3.24 -7.27 -8.28
CA THR A 271 -2.36 -7.16 -9.43
C THR A 271 -1.33 -8.28 -9.36
N THR A 272 -0.80 -8.67 -10.51
CA THR A 272 0.47 -9.35 -10.54
C THR A 272 1.58 -8.35 -10.88
N TYR A 273 2.77 -8.63 -10.38
CA TYR A 273 4.01 -7.94 -10.71
C TYR A 273 4.95 -8.93 -11.37
N THR A 274 5.49 -8.55 -12.52
CA THR A 274 6.59 -9.25 -13.19
C THR A 274 7.79 -8.34 -13.29
N TRP A 275 8.98 -8.93 -13.34
CA TRP A 275 10.22 -8.18 -13.51
C TRP A 275 10.60 -8.15 -14.99
N VAL A 276 10.74 -6.95 -15.54
CA VAL A 276 11.20 -6.69 -16.91
C VAL A 276 12.48 -5.90 -16.90
#